data_AF-A0A822EWN0-F1
#
_entry.id   AF-A0A822EWN0-F1
#
_cell.length_a   1.000
_cell.length_b   1.000
_cell.length_c   1.000
_cell.angle_alpha   90.00
_cell.angle_beta   90.00
_cell.angle_gamma   90.00
#
_symmetry.space_group_name_H-M   'P 1'
#
loop_
_entity.id
_entity.type
_entity.pdbx_description
1 polymer ?
#
loop_
_entity_poly.entity_id
_entity_poly.type
_entity_poly.pdbx_seq_one_letter_code
_entity_poly.pdbx_strand_id
1 'polypeptide(L)'
;AVIDLGAVKGSVNLYRTAISQSGLGSPGTYLSYYNMSHALNYSNSVVQQLNCANDDQDKVLLCLRNSSIEDLLTAYGNRYTRPIIDNYFFPRYPPLAIKNGMYNNDLSLIMGNNNDEIAVCYAYPDINFNETLALLSQYVEEKWISRIIDYFHLKNCSSDPTADVNRCCAITRLILIDYLFD
;
A
#
# COMPACT_ATOMS: atom_id res chain seq x y z
N ALA A 1 3.00 7.07 -5.00
CA ALA A 1 4.44 7.25 -5.19
C ALA A 1 5.17 6.78 -3.94
N VAL A 2 6.25 6.01 -4.08
CA VAL A 2 7.18 5.74 -2.97
C VAL A 2 8.17 6.89 -2.93
N ILE A 3 8.32 7.50 -1.76
CA ILE A 3 9.23 8.63 -1.60
C ILE A 3 10.52 8.12 -1.03
N ASP A 4 11.54 8.19 -1.86
CA ASP A 4 12.91 7.98 -1.44
C ASP A 4 13.38 9.20 -0.65
N LEU A 5 13.82 8.96 0.57
CA LEU A 5 14.49 9.96 1.42
C LEU A 5 16.02 9.84 1.32
N GLY A 6 16.53 9.21 0.27
CA GLY A 6 17.95 8.91 0.08
C GLY A 6 18.37 7.64 0.80
N ALA A 7 17.41 6.74 1.07
CA ALA A 7 17.69 5.40 1.54
C ALA A 7 18.00 4.44 0.37
N VAL A 8 17.81 4.92 -0.87
CA VAL A 8 18.06 4.21 -2.12
C VAL A 8 19.47 4.50 -2.63
N LYS A 9 20.11 3.49 -3.23
CA LYS A 9 21.45 3.60 -3.79
C LYS A 9 21.44 4.54 -5.01
N GLY A 10 22.32 5.55 -4.99
CA GLY A 10 22.58 6.43 -6.13
C GLY A 10 21.68 7.65 -6.25
N SER A 11 20.75 7.88 -5.31
CA SER A 11 19.80 8.98 -5.36
C SER A 11 20.10 10.16 -4.42
N VAL A 12 20.86 9.92 -3.34
CA VAL A 12 21.11 10.87 -2.22
C VAL A 12 21.48 12.28 -2.67
N ASN A 13 22.28 12.43 -3.72
CA ASN A 13 22.80 13.74 -4.18
C ASN A 13 22.11 14.27 -5.45
N LEU A 14 20.98 13.68 -5.85
CA LEU A 14 20.26 14.09 -7.06
C LEU A 14 19.16 15.11 -6.79
N TYR A 15 18.84 15.37 -5.52
CA TYR A 15 17.81 16.33 -5.11
C TYR A 15 18.15 16.93 -3.74
N ARG A 16 17.56 18.10 -3.48
CA ARG A 16 17.71 18.85 -2.21
C ARG A 16 16.42 18.89 -1.40
N THR A 17 15.29 18.73 -2.06
CA THR A 17 13.96 18.84 -1.46
C THR A 17 13.07 17.75 -2.02
N ALA A 18 12.28 17.12 -1.16
CA ALA A 18 11.27 16.15 -1.53
C ALA A 18 9.90 16.62 -1.04
N ILE A 19 8.86 16.44 -1.86
CA ILE A 19 7.48 16.74 -1.51
C ILE A 19 6.67 15.43 -1.56
N SER A 20 6.07 15.06 -0.43
CA SER A 20 5.11 13.96 -0.31
C SER A 20 3.69 14.49 -0.31
N GLN A 21 2.89 14.09 -1.27
CA GLN A 21 1.47 14.43 -1.34
C GLN A 21 0.65 13.15 -1.37
N SER A 22 -0.13 12.92 -0.31
CA SER A 22 -1.15 11.85 -0.29
C SER A 22 -0.57 10.47 -0.64
N GLY A 23 0.72 10.26 -0.32
CA GLY A 23 1.44 9.08 -0.72
C GLY A 23 1.06 7.89 0.16
N LEU A 24 0.35 6.92 -0.41
CA LEU A 24 0.27 5.55 0.10
C LEU A 24 1.67 4.92 0.33
N GLY A 25 2.68 5.46 -0.36
CA GLY A 25 4.11 5.17 -0.23
C GLY A 25 4.91 6.20 0.55
N SER A 26 4.28 6.89 1.51
CA SER A 26 4.99 7.81 2.41
C SER A 26 6.22 7.09 3.02
N PRO A 27 7.34 7.81 3.23
CA PRO A 27 8.59 7.17 3.60
C PRO A 27 8.42 6.33 4.86
N GLY A 28 8.75 5.03 4.75
CA GLY A 28 8.75 4.12 5.91
C GLY A 28 7.47 3.33 6.13
N THR A 29 6.47 3.39 5.25
CA THR A 29 5.32 2.47 5.33
C THR A 29 5.72 1.06 4.87
N TYR A 30 5.52 0.07 5.74
CA TYR A 30 5.96 -1.32 5.48
C TYR A 30 5.23 -1.95 4.29
N LEU A 31 3.96 -1.60 4.09
CA LEU A 31 3.08 -2.07 3.02
C LEU A 31 3.51 -1.56 1.64
N SER A 32 4.36 -0.55 1.56
CA SER A 32 4.77 0.04 0.28
C SER A 32 5.82 -0.78 -0.47
N TYR A 33 6.30 -1.88 0.11
CA TYR A 33 7.38 -2.69 -0.43
C TYR A 33 7.02 -4.18 -0.44
N TYR A 34 7.44 -4.90 -1.47
CA TYR A 34 7.43 -6.35 -1.45
C TYR A 34 8.74 -6.90 -0.88
N ASN A 35 8.61 -7.95 -0.07
CA ASN A 35 9.71 -8.88 0.12
C ASN A 35 9.90 -9.72 -1.16
N MET A 36 11.08 -10.31 -1.33
CA MET A 36 11.43 -11.04 -2.55
C MET A 36 10.51 -12.24 -2.82
N SER A 37 10.09 -12.96 -1.76
CA SER A 37 9.24 -14.14 -1.92
C SER A 37 7.84 -13.80 -2.42
N HIS A 38 7.23 -12.72 -1.92
CA HIS A 38 5.92 -12.25 -2.40
C HIS A 38 6.02 -11.77 -3.84
N ALA A 39 7.05 -10.98 -4.16
CA ALA A 39 7.31 -10.55 -5.53
C ALA A 39 7.44 -11.74 -6.49
N LEU A 40 8.21 -12.77 -6.09
CA LEU A 40 8.39 -13.98 -6.88
C LEU A 40 7.09 -14.77 -7.05
N ASN A 41 6.27 -14.90 -5.99
CA ASN A 41 4.96 -15.56 -6.08
C ASN A 41 4.04 -14.84 -7.07
N TYR A 42 3.99 -13.50 -7.04
CA TYR A 42 3.19 -12.74 -7.99
C TYR A 42 3.73 -12.86 -9.41
N SER A 43 5.05 -12.74 -9.62
CA SER A 43 5.67 -12.94 -10.94
C SER A 43 5.38 -14.34 -11.49
N ASN A 44 5.48 -15.38 -10.67
CA ASN A 44 5.17 -16.75 -11.07
C ASN A 44 3.70 -16.91 -11.48
N SER A 45 2.77 -16.23 -10.80
CA SER A 45 1.35 -16.27 -11.18
C SER A 45 1.10 -15.69 -12.59
N VAL A 46 1.79 -14.61 -12.95
CA VAL A 46 1.69 -14.00 -14.30
C VAL A 46 2.32 -14.93 -15.35
N VAL A 47 3.50 -15.49 -15.04
CA VAL A 47 4.20 -16.46 -15.90
C VAL A 47 3.33 -17.69 -16.18
N GLN A 48 2.63 -18.20 -15.16
CA GLN A 48 1.73 -19.34 -15.30
C GLN A 48 0.51 -19.01 -16.16
N GLN A 49 -0.13 -17.85 -15.94
CA GLN A 49 -1.31 -17.44 -16.72
C GLN A 49 -1.01 -17.24 -18.21
N LEU A 50 0.21 -16.83 -18.54
CA LEU A 50 0.68 -16.67 -19.93
C LEU A 50 1.24 -17.96 -20.54
N ASN A 51 1.19 -19.08 -19.80
CA ASN A 51 1.82 -20.34 -20.19
C ASN A 51 3.33 -20.19 -20.51
N CYS A 52 4.01 -19.28 -19.82
CA CYS A 52 5.44 -18.99 -20.00
C CYS A 52 6.33 -19.71 -18.97
N ALA A 53 5.79 -20.63 -18.16
CA ALA A 53 6.56 -21.32 -17.14
C ALA A 53 7.70 -22.15 -17.75
N ASN A 54 8.92 -21.93 -17.27
CA ASN A 54 10.11 -22.64 -17.68
C ASN A 54 11.16 -22.64 -16.57
N ASP A 55 12.01 -23.66 -16.51
CA ASP A 55 13.13 -23.73 -15.56
C ASP A 55 14.25 -22.74 -15.93
N ASP A 56 14.35 -22.38 -17.21
CA ASP A 56 15.32 -21.42 -17.74
C ASP A 56 14.73 -19.99 -17.74
N GLN A 57 15.29 -19.13 -16.90
CA GLN A 57 14.85 -17.74 -16.72
C GLN A 57 14.91 -16.93 -18.03
N ASP A 58 15.88 -17.18 -18.90
CA ASP A 58 15.99 -16.46 -20.17
C ASP A 58 14.85 -16.84 -21.12
N LYS A 59 14.40 -18.10 -21.09
CA LYS A 59 13.22 -18.57 -21.84
C LYS A 59 11.93 -18.00 -21.29
N VAL A 60 11.80 -17.90 -19.96
CA VAL A 60 10.65 -17.21 -19.34
C VAL A 60 10.59 -15.76 -19.82
N LEU A 61 11.71 -15.03 -19.75
CA LEU A 61 11.76 -13.63 -20.16
C LEU A 61 11.49 -13.45 -21.65
N LEU A 62 12.01 -14.33 -22.51
CA LEU A 62 11.74 -14.30 -23.94
C LEU A 62 10.26 -14.53 -24.23
N CYS A 63 9.63 -15.50 -23.56
CA CYS A 63 8.19 -15.76 -23.68
C CYS A 63 7.36 -14.53 -23.29
N LEU A 64 7.63 -13.94 -22.12
CA LEU A 64 6.93 -12.74 -21.66
C LEU A 64 7.09 -11.55 -22.62
N ARG A 65 8.27 -11.36 -23.21
CA ARG A 65 8.54 -10.29 -24.18
C ARG A 65 7.84 -10.51 -25.53
N ASN A 66 7.55 -11.76 -25.86
CA ASN A 66 6.84 -12.13 -27.09
C ASN A 66 5.31 -12.17 -26.91
N SER A 67 4.82 -12.20 -25.67
CA SER A 67 3.38 -12.06 -25.37
C SER A 67 2.86 -10.70 -25.82
N SER A 68 1.58 -10.65 -26.23
CA SER A 68 0.96 -9.38 -26.56
C SER A 68 0.78 -8.52 -25.30
N ILE A 69 0.72 -7.19 -25.47
CA ILE A 69 0.44 -6.29 -24.35
C ILE A 69 -0.93 -6.58 -23.72
N GLU A 70 -1.92 -6.97 -24.53
CA GLU A 70 -3.26 -7.32 -24.05
C GLU A 70 -3.25 -8.56 -23.15
N ASP A 71 -2.50 -9.61 -23.55
CA ASP A 71 -2.33 -10.80 -22.73
C ASP A 71 -1.60 -10.46 -21.42
N LEU A 72 -0.54 -9.64 -21.51
CA LEU A 72 0.21 -9.20 -20.34
C LEU A 72 -0.67 -8.41 -19.36
N LEU A 73 -1.49 -7.48 -19.85
CA LEU A 73 -2.41 -6.72 -19.02
C LEU A 73 -3.51 -7.61 -18.42
N THR A 74 -4.02 -8.56 -19.18
CA THR A 74 -5.04 -9.52 -18.72
C THR A 74 -4.47 -10.42 -17.62
N ALA A 75 -3.28 -10.99 -17.84
CA ALA A 75 -2.59 -11.82 -16.85
C ALA A 75 -2.15 -11.00 -15.63
N TYR A 76 -1.77 -9.73 -15.82
CA TYR A 76 -1.38 -8.84 -14.73
C TYR A 76 -2.60 -8.36 -13.92
N GLY A 77 -3.75 -8.16 -14.55
CA GLY A 77 -5.02 -7.77 -13.92
C GLY A 77 -4.93 -6.43 -13.18
N ASN A 78 -5.73 -6.29 -12.11
CA ASN A 78 -5.77 -5.08 -11.26
C ASN A 78 -4.67 -5.07 -10.18
N ARG A 79 -3.56 -5.78 -10.39
CA ARG A 79 -2.50 -5.87 -9.39
C ARG A 79 -1.82 -4.52 -9.20
N TYR A 80 -1.37 -4.27 -7.98
CA TYR A 80 -0.58 -3.10 -7.63
C TYR A 80 0.90 -3.50 -7.49
N THR A 81 1.75 -3.13 -8.46
CA THR A 81 3.21 -3.33 -8.35
C THR A 81 3.78 -2.39 -7.31
N ARG A 82 4.53 -2.97 -6.38
CA ARG A 82 5.28 -2.27 -5.35
C ARG A 82 6.77 -2.47 -5.58
N PRO A 83 7.64 -1.53 -5.20
CA PRO A 83 9.08 -1.76 -5.23
C PRO A 83 9.48 -2.99 -4.41
N ILE A 84 10.50 -3.70 -4.87
CA ILE A 84 11.07 -4.85 -4.17
C ILE A 84 12.29 -4.43 -3.36
N ILE A 85 12.48 -5.05 -2.19
CA ILE A 85 13.73 -4.90 -1.43
C ILE A 85 14.76 -5.85 -2.03
N ASP A 86 15.53 -5.36 -2.98
CA ASP A 86 16.47 -6.13 -3.81
C ASP A 86 17.89 -6.19 -3.24
N ASN A 87 18.18 -5.50 -2.14
CA ASN A 87 19.52 -5.31 -1.58
C ASN A 87 20.53 -4.66 -2.54
N TYR A 88 20.05 -4.02 -3.63
CA TYR A 88 20.89 -3.31 -4.59
C TYR A 88 20.42 -1.86 -4.75
N PHE A 89 19.25 -1.65 -5.35
CA PHE A 89 18.64 -0.32 -5.43
C PHE A 89 18.10 0.10 -4.06
N PHE A 90 17.46 -0.81 -3.35
CA PHE A 90 17.12 -0.68 -1.92
C PHE A 90 18.12 -1.50 -1.10
N PRO A 91 19.31 -0.96 -0.77
CA PRO A 91 20.33 -1.69 -0.02
C PRO A 91 19.91 -2.02 1.42
N ARG A 92 18.86 -1.35 1.91
CA ARG A 92 18.28 -1.53 3.24
C ARG A 92 16.77 -1.45 3.13
N TYR A 93 16.08 -2.14 4.03
CA TYR A 93 14.64 -2.00 4.16
C TYR A 93 14.27 -0.57 4.63
N PRO A 94 13.51 0.22 3.85
CA PRO A 94 13.34 1.66 4.12
C PRO A 94 12.78 2.03 5.49
N PRO A 95 11.79 1.32 6.07
CA PRO A 95 11.33 1.61 7.44
C PRO A 95 12.46 1.52 8.48
N LEU A 96 13.36 0.54 8.32
CA LEU A 96 14.53 0.40 9.20
C LEU A 96 15.62 1.42 8.89
N ALA A 97 15.81 1.78 7.62
CA ALA A 97 16.75 2.83 7.23
C ALA A 97 16.35 4.18 7.87
N ILE A 98 15.07 4.53 7.81
CA ILE A 98 14.52 5.74 8.43
C ILE A 98 14.66 5.69 9.96
N LYS A 99 14.23 4.58 10.59
CA LYS A 99 14.32 4.40 12.05
C LYS A 99 15.74 4.58 12.58
N ASN A 100 16.74 4.18 11.80
CA ASN A 100 18.15 4.23 12.18
C ASN A 100 18.89 5.47 11.66
N GLY A 101 18.21 6.46 11.07
CA GLY A 101 18.85 7.67 10.54
C GLY A 101 19.72 7.44 9.30
N MET A 102 19.54 6.31 8.61
CA MET A 102 20.34 5.87 7.45
C MET A 102 19.68 6.27 6.13
N TYR A 103 19.34 7.55 6.01
CA TYR A 103 18.78 8.18 4.83
C TYR A 103 19.49 9.53 4.59
N ASN A 104 19.15 10.25 3.54
CA ASN A 104 19.68 11.60 3.31
C ASN A 104 19.11 12.57 4.37
N ASN A 105 19.90 12.84 5.40
CA ASN A 105 19.53 13.75 6.49
C ASN A 105 19.62 15.24 6.09
N ASP A 106 20.27 15.57 4.99
CA ASP A 106 20.42 16.96 4.49
C ASP A 106 19.29 17.38 3.54
N LEU A 107 18.20 16.61 3.54
CA LEU A 107 16.99 16.80 2.74
C LEU A 107 15.99 17.73 3.44
N SER A 108 15.42 18.67 2.69
CA SER A 108 14.16 19.31 3.11
C SER A 108 12.97 18.46 2.66
N LEU A 109 12.19 17.95 3.62
CA LEU A 109 11.01 17.13 3.35
C LEU A 109 9.73 17.91 3.70
N ILE A 110 8.86 18.09 2.70
CA ILE A 110 7.51 18.63 2.89
C ILE A 110 6.54 17.48 2.70
N MET A 111 5.69 17.18 3.68
CA MET A 111 4.68 16.13 3.56
C MET A 111 3.30 16.66 3.87
N GLY A 112 2.31 16.17 3.14
CA GLY A 112 0.91 16.45 3.40
C GLY A 112 0.01 15.33 2.91
N ASN A 113 -1.16 15.26 3.52
CA ASN A 113 -2.26 14.40 3.12
C ASN A 113 -3.54 15.23 3.09
N ASN A 114 -4.50 14.79 2.31
CA ASN A 114 -5.85 15.33 2.35
C ASN A 114 -6.57 14.78 3.58
N ASN A 115 -7.54 15.55 4.09
CA ASN A 115 -8.41 15.08 5.16
C ASN A 115 -9.21 13.84 4.73
N ASP A 116 -9.50 13.70 3.43
CA ASP A 116 -10.39 12.68 2.87
C ASP A 116 -9.73 11.82 1.77
N GLU A 117 -8.58 11.16 2.06
CA GLU A 117 -7.85 10.35 1.05
C GLU A 117 -8.63 9.14 0.51
N ILE A 118 -9.56 8.61 1.30
CA ILE A 118 -10.55 7.66 0.81
C ILE A 118 -11.92 8.26 1.04
N ALA A 119 -12.68 8.32 -0.04
CA ALA A 119 -14.02 8.87 -0.12
C ALA A 119 -15.08 8.07 0.68
N VAL A 120 -14.74 7.28 1.70
CA VAL A 120 -15.75 6.63 2.56
C VAL A 120 -16.62 7.68 3.23
N CYS A 121 -16.02 8.74 3.79
CA CYS A 121 -16.78 9.87 4.37
C CYS A 121 -17.49 10.73 3.32
N TYR A 122 -17.09 10.66 2.04
CA TYR A 122 -17.78 11.37 0.96
C TYR A 122 -18.98 10.56 0.42
N ALA A 123 -18.81 9.25 0.26
CA ALA A 123 -19.85 8.33 -0.22
C ALA A 123 -20.87 8.01 0.89
N TYR A 124 -20.41 7.94 2.14
CA TYR A 124 -21.21 7.61 3.31
C TYR A 124 -20.90 8.58 4.47
N PRO A 125 -21.25 9.87 4.34
CA PRO A 125 -20.96 10.87 5.36
C PRO A 125 -21.60 10.52 6.71
N ASP A 126 -22.80 9.96 6.69
CA ASP A 126 -23.58 9.72 7.91
C ASP A 126 -23.59 8.24 8.31
N ILE A 127 -22.59 7.47 7.86
CA ILE A 127 -22.49 6.04 8.20
C ILE A 127 -22.47 5.88 9.72
N ASN A 128 -23.33 5.01 10.24
CA ASN A 128 -23.38 4.71 11.67
C ASN A 128 -22.62 3.41 12.00
N PHE A 129 -22.59 3.04 13.28
CA PHE A 129 -21.93 1.84 13.75
C PHE A 129 -22.41 0.56 13.05
N ASN A 130 -23.72 0.38 12.89
CA ASN A 130 -24.28 -0.85 12.31
C ASN A 130 -23.94 -0.95 10.81
N GLU A 131 -24.03 0.16 10.08
CA GLU A 131 -23.66 0.23 8.67
C GLU A 131 -22.16 0.02 8.47
N THR A 132 -21.34 0.57 9.38
CA THR A 132 -19.90 0.33 9.42
C THR A 132 -19.60 -1.15 9.59
N LEU A 133 -20.26 -1.84 10.53
CA LEU A 133 -20.09 -3.28 10.71
C LEU A 133 -20.51 -4.09 9.49
N ALA A 134 -21.62 -3.72 8.85
CA ALA A 134 -22.09 -4.37 7.64
C ALA A 134 -21.08 -4.21 6.49
N LEU A 135 -20.45 -3.04 6.38
CA LEU A 135 -19.41 -2.80 5.38
C LEU A 135 -18.13 -3.56 5.71
N LEU A 136 -17.63 -3.48 6.95
CA LEU A 136 -16.40 -4.17 7.36
C LEU A 136 -16.50 -5.69 7.24
N SER A 137 -17.67 -6.27 7.52
CA SER A 137 -17.91 -7.72 7.38
C SER A 137 -17.81 -8.23 5.94
N GLN A 138 -17.81 -7.35 4.93
CA GLN A 138 -17.59 -7.74 3.53
C GLN A 138 -16.10 -7.95 3.20
N TYR A 139 -15.21 -7.35 3.99
CA TYR A 139 -13.77 -7.33 3.74
C TYR A 139 -13.00 -8.10 4.81
N VAL A 140 -13.41 -8.00 6.07
CA VAL A 140 -12.70 -8.58 7.19
C VAL A 140 -13.36 -9.89 7.64
N GLU A 141 -12.56 -10.94 7.83
CA GLU A 141 -13.05 -12.20 8.40
C GLU A 141 -13.69 -12.01 9.78
N GLU A 142 -14.81 -12.69 10.02
CA GLU A 142 -15.64 -12.57 11.23
C GLU A 142 -14.83 -12.68 12.54
N LYS A 143 -13.79 -13.54 12.55
CA LYS A 143 -12.92 -13.75 13.72
C LYS A 143 -12.19 -12.49 14.20
N TRP A 144 -12.01 -11.49 13.34
CA TRP A 144 -11.31 -10.24 13.67
C TRP A 144 -12.25 -9.10 14.03
N ILE A 145 -13.54 -9.20 13.70
CA ILE A 145 -14.52 -8.11 13.84
C ILE A 145 -14.61 -7.63 15.30
N SER A 146 -14.69 -8.54 16.27
CA SER A 146 -14.76 -8.16 17.69
C SER A 146 -13.54 -7.36 18.16
N ARG A 147 -12.34 -7.78 17.75
CA ARG A 147 -11.09 -7.08 18.08
C ARG A 147 -11.02 -5.70 17.45
N ILE A 148 -11.48 -5.56 16.22
CA ILE A 148 -11.56 -4.29 15.50
C ILE A 148 -12.53 -3.33 16.20
N ILE A 149 -13.71 -3.82 16.60
CA ILE A 149 -14.70 -3.02 17.34
C ILE A 149 -14.08 -2.43 18.59
N ASP A 150 -13.39 -3.26 19.37
CA ASP A 150 -12.83 -2.85 20.66
C ASP A 150 -11.61 -1.95 20.47
N TYR A 151 -10.69 -2.29 19.56
CA TYR A 151 -9.45 -1.53 19.32
C TYR A 151 -9.72 -0.12 18.79
N PHE A 152 -10.65 0.02 17.84
CA PHE A 152 -10.99 1.32 17.27
C PHE A 152 -12.12 2.04 18.03
N HIS A 153 -12.64 1.44 19.11
CA HIS A 153 -13.79 1.96 19.86
C HIS A 153 -14.98 2.29 18.95
N LEU A 154 -15.26 1.44 17.96
CA LEU A 154 -16.29 1.66 16.94
C LEU A 154 -17.68 1.90 17.53
N LYS A 155 -18.01 1.32 18.69
CA LYS A 155 -19.29 1.56 19.36
C LYS A 155 -19.51 3.02 19.76
N ASN A 156 -18.42 3.79 19.89
CA ASN A 156 -18.45 5.19 20.32
C ASN A 156 -18.30 6.15 19.13
N CYS A 157 -18.29 5.64 17.90
CA CYS A 157 -18.14 6.48 16.73
C CYS A 157 -19.43 7.28 16.45
N SER A 158 -19.28 8.49 15.92
CA SER A 158 -20.41 9.33 15.54
C SER A 158 -20.70 9.24 14.04
N SER A 159 -21.99 9.19 13.69
CA SER A 159 -22.45 9.42 12.32
C SER A 159 -22.59 10.91 12.01
N ASP A 160 -22.59 11.80 13.01
CA ASP A 160 -22.75 13.25 12.82
C ASP A 160 -21.48 13.87 12.20
N PRO A 161 -21.57 14.53 11.04
CA PRO A 161 -20.46 15.22 10.39
C PRO A 161 -19.78 16.31 11.20
N THR A 162 -20.49 16.85 12.20
CA THR A 162 -20.05 17.98 13.03
C THR A 162 -19.60 17.55 14.43
N ALA A 163 -19.62 16.25 14.71
CA ALA A 163 -19.25 15.74 16.03
C ALA A 163 -17.76 15.96 16.36
N ASP A 164 -17.49 16.33 17.61
CA ASP A 164 -16.15 16.46 18.19
C ASP A 164 -15.58 15.11 18.68
N VAL A 165 -16.10 14.01 18.15
CA VAL A 165 -15.64 12.65 18.42
C VAL A 165 -15.31 11.95 17.11
N ASN A 166 -14.59 10.82 17.18
CA ASN A 166 -14.22 10.07 16.01
C ASN A 166 -15.47 9.67 15.19
N ARG A 167 -15.49 10.06 13.92
CA ARG A 167 -16.57 9.71 13.00
C ARG A 167 -16.46 8.26 12.55
N CYS A 168 -17.59 7.57 12.43
CA CYS A 168 -17.62 6.19 11.95
C CYS A 168 -16.98 6.05 10.57
N CYS A 169 -17.30 6.96 9.63
CA CYS A 169 -16.72 6.94 8.29
C CYS A 169 -15.18 7.05 8.28
N ALA A 170 -14.60 7.79 9.23
CA ALA A 170 -13.16 7.98 9.33
C ALA A 170 -12.47 6.71 9.84
N ILE A 171 -13.05 6.08 10.87
CA ILE A 171 -12.56 4.79 11.40
C ILE A 171 -12.68 3.70 10.33
N THR A 172 -13.82 3.61 9.65
CA THR A 172 -14.05 2.65 8.55
C THR A 172 -13.04 2.83 7.44
N ARG A 173 -12.73 4.07 7.05
CA ARG A 173 -11.67 4.38 6.10
C ARG A 173 -10.32 3.79 6.55
N LEU A 174 -9.92 3.97 7.81
CA LEU A 174 -8.64 3.47 8.31
C LEU A 174 -8.55 1.95 8.18
N ILE A 175 -9.61 1.24 8.57
CA ILE A 175 -9.64 -0.23 8.52
C ILE A 175 -9.64 -0.74 7.07
N LEU A 176 -10.42 -0.12 6.18
CA LEU A 176 -10.48 -0.52 4.78
C LEU A 176 -9.19 -0.19 4.02
N ILE A 177 -8.49 0.89 4.39
CA ILE A 177 -7.14 1.17 3.90
C ILE A 177 -6.24 -0.03 4.19
N ASP A 178 -6.16 -0.47 5.44
CA ASP A 178 -5.25 -1.55 5.83
C ASP A 178 -5.59 -2.84 5.08
N TYR A 179 -6.88 -3.18 4.95
CA TYR A 179 -7.31 -4.34 4.17
C TYR A 179 -6.95 -4.28 2.68
N LEU A 180 -7.06 -3.11 2.03
CA LEU A 180 -6.71 -2.95 0.62
C LEU A 180 -5.23 -3.26 0.33
N PHE A 181 -4.37 -3.26 1.35
CA PHE A 181 -2.93 -3.41 1.20
C PHE A 181 -2.35 -4.74 1.71
N ASP A 182 -3.14 -5.56 2.39
CA ASP A 182 -2.85 -6.97 2.69
C ASP A 182 -3.17 -7.87 1.48
#